data_AF-A0A3Q3ELV6-F1
#
_entry.id   AF-A0A3Q3ELV6-F1
#
_cell.length_a   1.000
_cell.length_b   1.000
_cell.length_c   1.000
_cell.angle_alpha   90.00
_cell.angle_beta   90.00
_cell.angle_gamma   90.00
#
_symmetry.space_group_name_H-M   'P 1'
#
loop_
_entity.id
_entity.type
_entity.pdbx_description
1 polymer ?
#
loop_
_entity_poly.entity_id
_entity_poly.type
_entity_poly.pdbx_seq_one_letter_code
_entity_poly.pdbx_strand_id
1 'polypeptide(L)'
;MARTKQTARKSTGGKAPRKQLATKAKPHRYRPGTVALREIRRYQKSTELLIRKLPFQRLVREIAQDFKTDLRFQSTSWNSRDRNRTR
;
A
#
# COMPACT_ATOMS: atom_id res chain seq x y z
N MET A 1 -28.24 -6.33 -50.30
CA MET A 1 -28.10 -7.23 -49.14
C MET A 1 -26.61 -7.45 -48.87
N ALA A 2 -26.09 -6.96 -47.74
CA ALA A 2 -24.66 -6.87 -47.46
C ALA A 2 -24.11 -8.17 -46.85
N ARG A 3 -23.07 -8.73 -47.49
CA ARG A 3 -22.34 -9.91 -47.02
C ARG A 3 -21.48 -9.54 -45.82
N THR A 4 -21.80 -10.07 -44.64
CA THR A 4 -21.04 -9.87 -43.41
C THR A 4 -19.72 -10.66 -43.48
N LYS A 5 -18.57 -9.96 -43.41
CA LYS A 5 -17.27 -10.59 -43.21
C LYS A 5 -17.09 -10.90 -41.73
N GLN A 6 -17.29 -12.16 -41.36
CA GLN A 6 -16.98 -12.67 -40.03
C GLN A 6 -15.46 -12.89 -39.93
N THR A 7 -14.73 -12.00 -39.26
CA THR A 7 -13.33 -12.28 -38.91
C THR A 7 -13.32 -13.16 -37.66
N ALA A 8 -12.89 -14.42 -37.81
CA ALA A 8 -12.73 -15.32 -36.69
C ALA A 8 -11.66 -14.79 -35.72
N ARG A 9 -12.07 -14.24 -34.57
CA ARG A 9 -11.18 -14.03 -33.44
C ARG A 9 -10.92 -15.39 -32.80
N LYS A 10 -9.70 -15.89 -32.94
CA LYS A 10 -9.21 -17.09 -32.24
C LYS A 10 -9.31 -16.85 -30.72
N SER A 11 -10.18 -17.58 -30.04
CA SER A 11 -10.15 -17.74 -28.59
C SER A 11 -8.99 -18.65 -28.23
N THR A 12 -7.80 -18.07 -28.09
CA THR A 12 -6.67 -18.79 -27.51
C THR A 12 -6.76 -18.68 -25.99
N GLY A 13 -7.31 -19.72 -25.37
CA GLY A 13 -7.00 -20.03 -23.98
C GLY A 13 -5.48 -20.07 -23.81
N GLY A 14 -4.99 -19.45 -22.74
CA GLY A 14 -3.56 -19.23 -22.49
C GLY A 14 -2.74 -20.51 -22.60
N LYS A 15 -2.16 -20.76 -23.77
CA LYS A 15 -1.08 -21.72 -24.00
C LYS A 15 0.08 -20.95 -24.59
N ALA A 16 1.17 -20.89 -23.83
CA ALA A 16 2.40 -20.26 -24.25
C ALA A 16 3.00 -21.02 -25.46
N PRO A 17 3.19 -20.36 -26.62
CA PRO A 17 3.91 -20.96 -27.72
C PRO A 17 5.41 -20.85 -27.47
N ARG A 18 6.06 -22.02 -27.42
CA ARG A 18 7.43 -22.36 -27.83
C ARG A 18 8.57 -21.51 -27.24
N LYS A 19 9.50 -22.17 -26.54
CA LYS A 19 10.85 -21.69 -26.19
C LYS A 19 11.52 -20.98 -27.39
N GLN A 20 11.28 -19.69 -27.53
CA GLN A 20 12.29 -18.74 -27.97
C GLN A 20 13.11 -18.43 -26.73
N LEU A 21 14.43 -18.28 -26.90
CA LEU A 21 15.33 -17.78 -25.86
C LEU A 21 14.87 -16.37 -25.48
N ALA A 22 13.86 -16.29 -24.61
CA ALA A 22 13.32 -15.05 -24.13
C ALA A 22 14.39 -14.43 -23.25
N THR A 23 15.11 -13.45 -23.80
CA THR A 23 15.88 -12.52 -23.00
C THR A 23 14.91 -11.95 -21.96
N LYS A 24 15.02 -12.38 -20.70
CA LYS A 24 14.17 -11.87 -19.61
C LYS A 24 14.20 -10.35 -19.69
N ALA A 25 13.04 -9.75 -19.98
CA ALA A 25 12.90 -8.30 -19.94
C ALA A 25 13.34 -7.82 -18.55
N LYS A 26 14.16 -6.78 -18.51
CA LYS A 26 14.66 -6.24 -17.24
C LYS A 26 13.46 -5.81 -16.38
N PRO A 27 13.48 -6.06 -15.06
CA PRO A 27 12.43 -5.57 -14.17
C PRO A 27 12.24 -4.06 -14.36
N HIS A 28 10.99 -3.63 -14.54
CA HIS A 28 10.68 -2.21 -14.65
C HIS A 28 11.06 -1.50 -13.35
N ARG A 29 11.93 -0.48 -13.45
CA ARG A 29 12.33 0.37 -12.32
C ARG A 29 11.80 1.78 -12.55
N TYR A 30 11.06 2.28 -11.57
CA TYR A 30 10.58 3.67 -11.59
C TYR A 30 11.76 4.65 -11.49
N ARG A 31 11.58 5.83 -12.08
CA ARG A 31 12.55 6.93 -11.94
C ARG A 31 12.60 7.38 -10.47
N PRO A 32 13.75 7.87 -9.98
CA PRO A 32 13.83 8.53 -8.68
C PRO A 32 12.73 9.59 -8.53
N GLY A 33 12.13 9.69 -7.35
CA GLY A 33 11.03 10.62 -7.08
C GLY A 33 9.62 10.11 -7.43
N THR A 34 9.46 9.19 -8.40
CA THR A 34 8.12 8.68 -8.77
C THR A 34 7.42 7.96 -7.61
N VAL A 35 8.17 7.15 -6.85
CA VAL A 35 7.62 6.42 -5.70
C VAL A 35 7.34 7.38 -4.54
N ALA A 36 8.25 8.33 -4.28
CA ALA A 36 8.11 9.31 -3.21
C ALA A 36 6.86 10.20 -3.40
N LEU A 37 6.64 10.73 -4.61
CA LEU A 37 5.44 11.54 -4.91
C LEU A 37 4.14 10.73 -4.74
N ARG A 38 4.17 9.43 -5.07
CA ARG A 38 3.02 8.54 -4.88
C ARG A 38 2.74 8.30 -3.38
N GLU A 39 3.78 8.11 -2.57
CA GLU A 39 3.67 7.96 -1.12
C GLU A 39 3.19 9.24 -0.44
N ILE A 40 3.71 10.41 -0.82
CA ILE A 40 3.25 11.71 -0.32
C ILE A 40 1.76 11.89 -0.58
N ARG A 41 1.30 11.66 -1.82
CA ARG A 41 -0.12 11.75 -2.17
C ARG A 41 -0.97 10.74 -1.39
N ARG A 42 -0.47 9.52 -1.18
CA ARG A 42 -1.16 8.49 -0.39
C ARG A 42 -1.34 8.94 1.06
N TYR A 43 -0.27 9.34 1.74
CA TYR A 43 -0.29 9.70 3.16
C TYR A 43 -0.95 11.05 3.44
N GLN A 44 -1.00 11.95 2.47
CA GLN A 44 -1.79 13.18 2.60
C GLN A 44 -3.30 12.93 2.45
N LYS A 45 -3.69 11.88 1.72
CA LYS A 45 -5.10 11.49 1.53
C LYS A 45 -5.64 10.67 2.71
N SER A 46 -4.82 9.82 3.31
CA SER A 46 -5.21 9.02 4.47
C SER A 46 -4.85 9.70 5.80
N THR A 47 -5.44 9.22 6.89
CA THR A 47 -5.12 9.62 8.26
C THR A 47 -4.69 8.40 9.10
N GLU A 48 -4.10 7.39 8.44
CA GLU A 48 -3.58 6.21 9.12
C GLU A 48 -2.31 6.53 9.91
N LEU A 49 -2.11 5.86 11.04
CA LEU A 49 -0.89 6.02 11.83
C LEU A 49 0.30 5.52 11.03
N LEU A 50 1.33 6.38 10.90
CA LEU A 50 2.56 6.04 10.20
C LEU A 50 3.50 5.18 11.06
N ILE A 51 3.36 5.26 12.38
CA ILE A 51 4.13 4.48 13.36
C ILE A 51 3.27 3.32 13.87
N ARG A 52 3.88 2.14 13.99
CA ARG A 52 3.20 0.94 14.53
C ARG A 52 2.80 1.16 15.99
N LYS A 53 1.58 0.76 16.34
CA LYS A 53 0.99 0.98 17.66
C LYS A 53 1.76 0.31 18.80
N LEU A 54 2.12 -0.96 18.67
CA LEU A 54 2.71 -1.72 19.78
C LEU A 54 4.12 -1.21 20.18
N PRO A 55 5.07 -0.96 19.26
CA PRO A 55 6.35 -0.36 19.63
C PRO A 55 6.20 1.03 20.25
N PHE A 56 5.32 1.87 19.69
CA PHE A 56 5.05 3.21 20.23
C PHE A 56 4.44 3.15 21.64
N GLN A 57 3.51 2.23 21.86
CA GLN A 57 2.92 1.99 23.18
C GLN A 57 3.94 1.55 24.22
N ARG A 58 4.89 0.68 23.85
CA ARG A 58 5.98 0.24 24.74
C ARG A 58 6.87 1.42 25.12
N LEU A 59 7.28 2.22 24.13
CA LEU A 59 8.10 3.41 24.36
C LEU A 59 7.44 4.40 25.33
N VAL A 60 6.15 4.69 25.14
CA VAL A 60 5.45 5.62 26.03
C VAL A 60 5.33 5.06 27.45
N ARG A 61 5.18 3.74 27.62
CA ARG A 61 5.15 3.11 28.95
C ARG A 61 6.51 3.12 29.64
N GLU A 62 7.58 2.91 28.87
CA GLU A 62 8.96 3.01 29.34
C GLU A 62 9.23 4.40 29.91
N ILE A 63 8.96 5.44 29.13
CA ILE A 63 9.14 6.84 29.57
C ILE A 63 8.25 7.17 30.77
N ALA A 64 6.98 6.74 30.77
CA ALA A 64 6.05 7.05 31.86
C ALA A 64 6.44 6.41 33.19
N GLN A 65 7.09 5.25 33.15
CA GLN A 65 7.56 4.54 34.34
C GLN A 65 8.59 5.36 35.12
N ASP A 66 9.41 6.16 34.44
CA ASP A 66 10.42 7.03 35.06
C ASP A 66 9.80 8.17 35.89
N PHE A 67 8.56 8.55 35.61
CA PHE A 67 7.86 9.62 36.33
C PHE A 67 6.96 9.09 37.46
N LYS A 68 6.24 8.00 37.22
CA LYS A 68 5.35 7.40 38.22
C LYS A 68 5.17 5.91 37.93
N THR A 69 5.54 5.10 38.92
CA THR A 69 5.29 3.67 38.90
C THR A 69 3.77 3.41 39.04
N ASP A 70 3.22 2.51 38.21
CA ASP A 70 1.80 2.07 38.18
C ASP A 70 0.79 3.00 37.46
N LEU A 71 1.25 3.73 36.43
CA LEU A 71 0.34 4.46 35.55
C LEU A 71 -0.49 3.52 34.66
N ARG A 72 -1.82 3.67 34.72
CA ARG A 72 -2.77 2.96 33.85
C ARG A 72 -3.18 3.84 32.67
N PHE A 73 -3.13 3.27 31.47
CA PHE A 73 -3.50 3.95 30.22
C PHE A 73 -4.85 3.44 29.71
N GLN A 74 -5.72 4.35 29.29
CA GLN A 74 -6.98 4.01 28.61
C GLN A 74 -6.68 3.39 27.23
N SER A 75 -7.49 2.44 26.78
CA SER A 75 -7.31 1.76 25.49
C SER A 75 -7.56 2.68 24.29
N THR A 76 -8.36 3.74 24.46
CA THR A 76 -8.67 4.74 23.43
C THR A 76 -7.47 5.63 23.10
N SER A 77 -6.56 5.85 24.06
CA SER A 77 -5.40 6.75 23.90
C SER A 77 -4.45 6.34 22.77
N TRP A 78 -4.40 5.05 22.42
CA TRP A 78 -3.54 4.51 21.36
C TRP A 78 -4.22 4.49 19.99
N ASN A 79 -5.51 4.82 19.94
CA ASN A 79 -6.38 4.63 18.79
C ASN A 79 -7.05 5.96 18.40
N SER A 80 -6.25 7.00 18.14
CA SER A 80 -6.76 8.23 17.55
C SER A 80 -6.80 8.10 16.02
N ARG A 81 -7.99 8.25 15.44
CA ARG A 81 -8.19 8.34 13.98
C ARG A 81 -8.96 9.62 13.72
N ASP A 82 -8.35 10.56 13.03
CA ASP A 82 -9.04 11.76 12.56
C ASP A 82 -10.01 11.38 11.43
N ARG A 83 -11.30 11.66 11.65
CA ARG A 83 -12.42 11.32 10.75
C ARG A 83 -12.78 12.43 9.78
N ASN A 84 -12.15 13.61 9.85
CA ASN A 84 -12.72 14.83 9.26
C ASN A 84 -12.08 15.30 7.94
N ARG A 85 -11.19 14.53 7.30
CA ARG A 85 -10.47 15.01 6.08
C ARG A 85 -11.16 14.71 4.75
N THR A 86 -12.35 14.14 4.74
CA THR A 86 -13.12 13.80 3.52
C THR A 86 -14.35 14.69 3.30
N ARG A 87 -14.36 15.92 3.83
CA ARG A 87 -15.31 16.97 3.42
C ARG A 87 -14.56 18.11 2.74
#